data_AF-A0A238Z852-F1
#
_entry.id   AF-A0A238Z852-F1
#
_cell.length_a   1.000
_cell.length_b   1.000
_cell.length_c   1.000
_cell.angle_alpha   90.00
_cell.angle_beta   90.00
_cell.angle_gamma   90.00
#
_symmetry.space_group_name_H-M   'P 1'
#
loop_
_entity.id
_entity.type
_entity.pdbx_description
1 polymer ?
#
loop_
_entity_poly.entity_id
_entity_poly.type
_entity_poly.pdbx_seq_one_letter_code
_entity_poly.pdbx_strand_id
1 'polypeptide(L)'
;MAPRTAGLILTYNGERLLERCLAALDFCDTLDVVDSVSTDATVDIARAAGAMVFFRKWEGPDPQFRFALEHLRAMAPKGDWAVSLDQDECLTDALNASIRAAIAALGKAAGFMTLRGLARFLNICVLKSGVLDGRAGFANAVHGAVYAFIKHVRVAEQGDWGAKA
;
A
#
# COMPACT_ATOMS: atom_id res chain seq x y z
N MET A 1 -10.64 -11.30 14.83
CA MET A 1 -9.70 -10.26 15.28
C MET A 1 -9.52 -9.30 14.11
N ALA A 2 -9.67 -7.99 14.33
CA ALA A 2 -9.43 -7.00 13.27
C ALA A 2 -7.95 -7.05 12.85
N PRO A 3 -7.62 -6.84 11.56
CA PRO A 3 -6.22 -6.80 11.13
C PRO A 3 -5.52 -5.60 11.76
N ARG A 4 -4.24 -5.76 12.15
CA ARG A 4 -3.45 -4.60 12.57
C ARG A 4 -3.05 -3.77 11.36
N THR A 5 -2.76 -2.50 11.62
CA THR A 5 -2.39 -1.49 10.64
C THR A 5 -1.09 -0.83 11.05
N ALA A 6 -0.12 -0.77 10.13
CA ALA A 6 1.14 -0.07 10.32
C ALA A 6 1.22 1.12 9.37
N GLY A 7 1.54 2.31 9.87
CA GLY A 7 1.91 3.46 9.06
C GLY A 7 3.39 3.36 8.69
N LEU A 8 3.72 3.63 7.43
CA LEU A 8 5.10 3.63 6.94
C LEU A 8 5.40 4.97 6.26
N ILE A 9 6.50 5.60 6.68
CA ILE A 9 7.02 6.80 5.99
C ILE A 9 8.49 6.58 5.65
N LEU A 10 8.86 6.85 4.40
CA LEU A 10 10.24 6.97 3.96
C LEU A 10 10.54 8.46 3.88
N THR A 11 11.58 8.94 4.58
CA THR A 11 11.80 10.37 4.79
C THR A 11 13.26 10.78 4.58
N TYR A 12 13.46 12.05 4.24
CA TYR A 12 14.73 12.75 4.23
C TYR A 12 14.47 14.26 4.33
N ASN A 13 15.01 14.90 5.37
CA ASN A 13 14.86 16.31 5.68
C ASN A 13 13.41 16.82 5.52
N GLY A 14 12.49 16.16 6.24
CA GLY A 14 11.05 16.36 6.17
C GLY A 14 10.45 17.23 7.28
N GLU A 15 11.27 17.92 8.10
CA GLU A 15 10.81 18.54 9.35
C GLU A 15 9.61 19.48 9.20
N ARG A 16 9.45 20.11 8.03
CA ARG A 16 8.39 21.08 7.74
C ARG A 16 6.98 20.48 7.75
N LEU A 17 6.82 19.24 7.31
CA LEU A 17 5.50 18.63 7.06
C LEU A 17 5.30 17.29 7.75
N LEU A 18 6.38 16.66 8.21
CA LEU A 18 6.35 15.31 8.76
C LEU A 18 5.39 15.17 9.95
N GLU A 19 5.33 16.16 10.85
CA GLU A 19 4.42 16.12 12.00
C GLU A 19 2.95 15.99 11.56
N ARG A 20 2.56 16.76 10.54
CA ARG A 20 1.20 16.73 9.99
C ARG A 20 0.91 15.42 9.26
N CYS A 21 1.88 14.89 8.53
CA CYS A 21 1.77 13.60 7.86
C CYS A 21 1.57 12.46 8.88
N LEU A 22 2.39 12.42 9.93
CA LEU A 22 2.29 11.43 11.01
C LEU A 22 0.94 11.52 11.75
N ALA A 23 0.45 12.73 12.00
CA ALA A 23 -0.86 12.93 12.61
C ALA A 23 -2.02 12.37 11.74
N ALA A 24 -1.87 12.37 10.41
CA ALA A 24 -2.87 11.79 9.50
C ALA A 24 -2.93 10.25 9.57
N LEU A 25 -1.91 9.60 10.17
CA LEU A 25 -1.79 8.16 10.35
C LEU A 25 -2.17 7.72 11.79
N ASP A 26 -2.91 8.55 12.53
CA ASP A 26 -3.39 8.27 13.90
C ASP A 26 -4.18 6.96 14.06
N PHE A 27 -4.66 6.42 12.95
CA PHE A 27 -5.42 5.19 12.88
C PHE A 27 -4.57 3.93 12.89
N CYS A 28 -3.27 4.07 12.63
CA CYS A 28 -2.35 2.96 12.59
C CYS A 28 -1.99 2.53 14.01
N ASP A 29 -1.94 1.22 14.25
CA ASP A 29 -1.53 0.64 15.52
C ASP A 29 -0.04 0.89 15.82
N THR A 30 0.78 0.99 14.77
CA THR A 30 2.21 1.29 14.84
C THR A 30 2.61 2.27 13.74
N LEU A 31 3.65 3.06 13.98
CA LEU A 31 4.26 3.95 13.00
C LEU A 31 5.74 3.61 12.84
N ASP A 32 6.14 3.32 11.62
CA ASP A 32 7.53 3.05 11.23
C ASP A 32 8.02 4.14 10.29
N VAL A 33 9.17 4.74 10.61
CA VAL A 33 9.81 5.76 9.80
C VAL A 33 11.18 5.26 9.37
N VAL A 34 11.41 5.18 8.07
CA VAL A 34 12.73 4.89 7.49
C VAL A 34 13.36 6.21 7.04
N ASP A 35 14.28 6.71 7.86
CA ASP A 35 14.98 7.95 7.63
C ASP A 35 16.26 7.75 6.81
N SER A 36 16.45 8.62 5.82
CA SER A 36 17.60 8.58 4.91
C SER A 36 18.82 9.33 5.43
N VAL A 37 18.99 9.36 6.75
CA VAL A 37 20.05 10.09 7.48
C VAL A 37 19.84 11.60 7.35
N SER A 38 18.68 12.07 7.80
CA SER A 38 18.34 13.48 7.87
C SER A 38 19.26 14.24 8.81
N THR A 39 19.46 15.52 8.52
CA THR A 39 20.34 16.43 9.28
C THR A 39 19.57 17.51 10.02
N ASP A 40 18.25 17.54 9.85
CA ASP A 40 17.32 18.50 10.44
C ASP A 40 16.51 17.82 11.59
N ALA A 41 15.42 18.44 12.05
CA ALA A 41 14.63 17.91 13.17
C ALA A 41 13.74 16.70 12.82
N THR A 42 13.81 16.16 11.59
CA THR A 42 12.95 15.06 11.09
C THR A 42 12.88 13.87 12.05
N VAL A 43 14.04 13.41 12.53
CA VAL A 43 14.13 12.24 13.41
C VAL A 43 13.47 12.49 14.76
N ASP A 44 13.67 13.69 15.32
CA ASP A 44 13.11 14.06 16.62
C ASP A 44 11.60 14.21 16.54
N ILE A 45 11.09 14.79 15.44
CA ILE A 45 9.65 14.88 15.14
C ILE A 45 9.04 13.48 15.04
N ALA A 46 9.67 12.56 14.30
CA ALA A 46 9.20 11.19 14.15
C ALA A 46 9.10 10.47 15.51
N ARG A 47 10.15 10.57 16.34
CA ARG A 47 10.17 9.97 17.68
C ARG A 47 9.14 10.59 18.62
N ALA A 48 8.96 11.91 18.56
CA ALA A 48 7.97 12.62 19.37
C ALA A 48 6.54 12.18 19.03
N ALA A 49 6.27 11.83 17.78
CA ALA A 49 5.00 11.24 17.34
C ALA A 49 4.83 9.75 17.73
N GLY A 50 5.79 9.16 18.43
CA GLY A 50 5.77 7.76 18.84
C GLY A 50 6.17 6.77 17.75
N ALA A 51 6.74 7.26 16.63
CA ALA A 51 7.20 6.38 15.56
C ALA A 51 8.53 5.70 15.91
N MET A 52 8.66 4.45 15.46
CA MET A 52 9.93 3.75 15.47
C MET A 52 10.76 4.16 14.26
N VAL A 53 11.95 4.71 14.53
CA VAL A 53 12.81 5.26 13.47
C VAL A 53 13.93 4.28 13.14
N PHE A 54 14.04 3.93 11.86
CA PHE A 54 15.11 3.16 11.27
C PHE A 54 15.94 4.03 10.35
N PHE A 55 17.24 3.76 10.27
CA PHE A 55 18.15 4.53 9.42
C PHE A 55 18.63 3.69 8.26
N ARG A 56 18.52 4.26 7.05
CA ARG A 56 19.10 3.67 5.85
C ARG A 56 19.45 4.75 4.85
N LYS A 57 20.74 4.84 4.52
CA LYS A 57 21.20 5.74 3.46
C LYS A 57 20.43 5.50 2.16
N TRP A 58 20.00 6.58 1.51
CA TRP A 58 19.27 6.48 0.26
C TRP A 58 20.17 5.94 -0.86
N GLU A 59 19.76 4.81 -1.43
CA GLU A 59 20.40 4.16 -2.60
C GLU A 59 19.42 4.04 -3.78
N GLY A 60 18.22 4.61 -3.64
CA GLY A 60 17.11 4.49 -4.58
C GLY A 60 15.82 3.98 -3.92
N PRO A 61 14.70 4.01 -4.65
CA PRO A 61 13.39 3.63 -4.13
C PRO A 61 13.30 2.13 -3.80
N ASP A 62 13.70 1.24 -4.71
CA ASP A 62 13.55 -0.21 -4.49
C ASP A 62 14.33 -0.70 -3.26
N PRO A 63 15.60 -0.30 -3.05
CA PRO A 63 16.33 -0.71 -1.86
C PRO A 63 15.73 -0.14 -0.56
N GLN A 64 15.20 1.09 -0.59
CA GLN A 64 14.57 1.72 0.58
C GLN A 64 13.26 1.04 0.97
N PHE A 65 12.39 0.80 -0.01
CA PHE A 65 11.13 0.08 0.22
C PHE A 65 11.36 -1.38 0.63
N ARG A 66 12.36 -2.06 0.07
CA ARG A 66 12.69 -3.42 0.47
C ARG A 66 13.05 -3.49 1.95
N PHE A 67 13.94 -2.61 2.39
CA PHE A 67 14.33 -2.52 3.79
C PHE A 67 13.13 -2.23 4.71
N ALA A 68 12.30 -1.25 4.35
CA ALA A 68 11.09 -0.93 5.09
C ALA A 68 10.15 -2.14 5.23
N LEU A 69 9.91 -2.86 4.12
CA LEU A 69 9.04 -4.03 4.09
C LEU A 69 9.60 -5.22 4.86
N GLU A 70 10.93 -5.39 4.90
CA GLU A 70 11.58 -6.42 5.72
C GLU A 70 11.34 -6.18 7.21
N HIS A 71 11.48 -4.94 7.67
CA HIS A 71 11.15 -4.56 9.04
C HIS A 71 9.68 -4.79 9.38
N LEU A 72 8.76 -4.30 8.54
CA LEU A 72 7.32 -4.51 8.74
C LEU A 72 6.97 -6.01 8.81
N ARG A 73 7.52 -6.84 7.91
CA ARG A 73 7.25 -8.29 7.90
C ARG A 73 7.80 -9.02 9.12
N ALA A 74 8.90 -8.53 9.70
CA ALA A 74 9.46 -9.12 10.92
C ALA A 74 8.57 -8.89 12.14
N MET A 75 7.73 -7.83 12.11
CA MET A 75 6.93 -7.38 13.26
C MET A 75 5.43 -7.62 13.09
N ALA A 76 4.94 -7.70 11.85
CA ALA A 76 3.53 -7.86 11.52
C ALA A 76 3.17 -9.33 11.18
N PRO A 77 2.19 -9.93 11.90
CA PRO A 77 1.55 -11.17 11.49
C PRO A 77 1.02 -11.18 10.05
N LYS A 78 0.91 -12.38 9.47
CA LYS A 78 0.28 -12.55 8.14
C LYS A 78 -1.19 -12.11 8.15
N GLY A 79 -1.49 -11.10 7.34
CA GLY A 79 -2.84 -10.57 7.13
C GLY A 79 -3.08 -9.18 7.73
N ASP A 80 -2.03 -8.52 8.19
CA ASP A 80 -2.04 -7.11 8.60
C ASP A 80 -1.78 -6.18 7.39
N TRP A 81 -2.16 -4.92 7.55
CA TRP A 81 -2.06 -3.89 6.50
C TRP A 81 -0.94 -2.91 6.81
N ALA A 82 -0.28 -2.42 5.75
CA ALA A 82 0.62 -1.28 5.84
C ALA A 82 0.05 -0.15 4.98
N VAL A 83 0.03 1.07 5.53
CA VAL A 83 -0.32 2.30 4.81
C VAL A 83 0.96 3.12 4.69
N SER A 84 1.45 3.26 3.46
CA SER A 84 2.61 4.10 3.19
C SER A 84 2.16 5.47 2.73
N LEU A 85 2.76 6.53 3.28
CA LEU A 85 2.59 7.91 2.82
C LEU A 85 3.95 8.58 2.65
N ASP A 86 4.03 9.51 1.71
CA ASP A 86 5.18 10.39 1.61
C ASP A 86 5.14 11.47 2.72
N GLN A 87 6.31 11.96 3.13
CA GLN A 87 6.47 12.87 4.27
C GLN A 87 5.72 14.22 4.12
N ASP A 88 5.35 14.60 2.91
CA ASP A 88 4.64 15.83 2.56
C ASP A 88 3.17 15.62 2.19
N GLU A 89 2.68 14.38 2.30
CA GLU A 89 1.28 14.04 2.11
C GLU A 89 0.48 14.11 3.42
N CYS A 90 -0.82 14.37 3.29
CA CYS A 90 -1.75 14.34 4.42
C CYS A 90 -3.09 13.83 3.93
N LEU A 91 -3.71 12.94 4.69
CA LEU A 91 -5.06 12.46 4.40
C LEU A 91 -6.08 13.53 4.77
N THR A 92 -7.10 13.68 3.93
CA THR A 92 -8.33 14.38 4.35
C THR A 92 -9.16 13.45 5.22
N ASP A 93 -10.03 14.00 6.06
CA ASP A 93 -10.91 13.21 6.93
C ASP A 93 -11.75 12.21 6.13
N ALA A 94 -12.24 12.63 4.95
CA ALA A 94 -13.01 11.78 4.04
C ALA A 94 -12.19 10.59 3.52
N LEU A 95 -10.92 10.81 3.14
CA LEU A 95 -10.04 9.75 2.66
C LEU A 95 -9.64 8.81 3.80
N ASN A 96 -9.31 9.34 4.98
CA ASN A 96 -9.00 8.56 6.17
C ASN A 96 -10.17 7.63 6.54
N ALA A 97 -11.40 8.16 6.58
CA ALA A 97 -12.61 7.37 6.82
C ALA A 97 -12.80 6.27 5.77
N SER A 98 -12.56 6.57 4.49
CA SER A 98 -12.65 5.58 3.41
C SER A 98 -11.61 4.45 3.55
N ILE A 99 -10.38 4.79 3.94
CA ILE A 99 -9.29 3.80 4.14
C ILE A 99 -9.64 2.88 5.32
N ARG A 100 -10.07 3.45 6.45
CA ARG A 100 -10.49 2.67 7.63
C ARG A 100 -11.64 1.70 7.28
N ALA A 101 -12.63 2.18 6.54
CA ALA A 101 -13.76 1.35 6.10
C ALA A 101 -13.29 0.21 5.17
N ALA A 102 -12.40 0.49 4.22
CA ALA A 102 -11.86 -0.51 3.31
C ALA A 102 -11.04 -1.59 4.04
N ILE A 103 -10.18 -1.20 4.99
CA ILE A 103 -9.39 -2.15 5.80
C ILE A 103 -10.32 -3.07 6.61
N ALA A 104 -11.36 -2.51 7.22
CA ALA A 104 -12.34 -3.27 7.98
C ALA A 104 -13.16 -4.24 7.11
N ALA A 105 -13.57 -3.81 5.91
CA ALA A 105 -14.37 -4.61 4.99
C ALA A 105 -13.56 -5.72 4.31
N LEU A 106 -12.32 -5.43 3.91
CA LEU A 106 -11.51 -6.33 3.10
C LEU A 106 -10.80 -7.41 3.94
N GLY A 107 -10.48 -7.16 5.20
CA GLY A 107 -9.80 -8.14 6.06
C GLY A 107 -8.60 -8.80 5.36
N LYS A 108 -8.58 -10.14 5.26
CA LYS A 108 -7.55 -10.91 4.50
C LYS A 108 -7.90 -11.14 3.01
N ALA A 109 -9.05 -10.67 2.54
CA ALA A 109 -9.60 -10.99 1.22
C ALA A 109 -8.91 -10.23 0.06
N ALA A 110 -8.10 -9.20 0.34
CA ALA A 110 -7.36 -8.48 -0.70
C ALA A 110 -6.37 -9.37 -1.48
N GLY A 111 -5.75 -10.35 -0.80
CA GLY A 111 -4.89 -11.35 -1.45
C GLY A 111 -5.64 -12.27 -2.42
N PHE A 112 -6.92 -12.54 -2.17
CA PHE A 112 -7.75 -13.36 -3.06
C PHE A 112 -8.12 -12.63 -4.37
N MET A 113 -8.26 -11.30 -4.32
CA MET A 113 -8.58 -10.48 -5.49
C MET A 113 -7.35 -10.28 -6.39
N THR A 114 -6.16 -10.09 -5.82
CA THR A 114 -4.90 -10.04 -6.58
C THR A 114 -4.56 -11.37 -7.24
N LEU A 115 -4.86 -12.51 -6.59
CA LEU A 115 -4.74 -13.85 -7.21
C LEU A 115 -5.61 -14.00 -8.47
N ARG A 116 -6.82 -13.42 -8.49
CA ARG A 116 -7.71 -13.47 -9.67
C ARG A 116 -7.24 -12.55 -10.79
N GLY A 117 -6.72 -11.37 -10.46
CA GLY A 117 -6.05 -10.49 -11.43
C GLY A 117 -4.86 -11.18 -12.08
N LEU A 118 -4.01 -11.83 -11.27
CA LEU A 118 -2.87 -12.61 -11.74
C LEU A 118 -3.28 -13.83 -12.58
N ALA A 119 -4.30 -14.57 -12.16
CA ALA A 119 -4.83 -15.69 -12.93
C ALA A 119 -5.36 -15.24 -14.31
N ARG A 120 -5.99 -14.05 -14.37
CA ARG A 120 -6.45 -13.47 -15.65
C ARG A 120 -5.28 -13.05 -16.53
N PHE A 121 -4.25 -12.44 -15.95
CA PHE A 121 -3.01 -12.09 -16.64
C PHE A 121 -2.37 -13.32 -17.28
N LEU A 122 -2.15 -14.39 -16.49
CA LEU A 122 -1.55 -15.65 -16.95
C LEU A 122 -2.40 -16.33 -18.03
N ASN A 123 -3.73 -16.30 -17.92
CA ASN A 123 -4.61 -16.84 -18.96
C ASN A 123 -4.44 -16.10 -20.30
N ILE A 124 -4.36 -14.76 -20.28
CA ILE A 124 -4.19 -13.98 -21.52
C ILE A 124 -2.78 -14.15 -22.10
N CYS A 125 -1.73 -14.07 -21.27
CA CYS A 125 -0.35 -14.22 -21.72
C CYS A 125 -0.03 -15.63 -22.22
N VAL A 126 -0.44 -16.67 -21.48
CA VAL A 126 0.02 -18.06 -21.70
C VAL A 126 -1.02 -18.87 -22.48
N LEU A 127 -2.28 -18.88 -22.03
CA LEU A 127 -3.30 -19.78 -22.61
C LEU A 127 -3.94 -19.24 -23.89
N LYS A 128 -3.96 -17.92 -24.06
CA LYS A 128 -4.43 -17.26 -25.28
C LYS A 128 -3.30 -16.82 -26.21
N SER A 129 -2.08 -17.25 -25.92
CA SER A 129 -0.88 -16.91 -26.70
C SER A 129 -0.64 -15.41 -26.89
N GLY A 130 -1.13 -14.54 -25.98
CA GLY A 130 -0.95 -13.10 -26.10
C GLY A 130 0.52 -12.64 -26.09
N VAL A 131 1.46 -13.49 -25.65
CA VAL A 131 2.90 -13.26 -25.80
C VAL A 131 3.34 -13.23 -27.27
N LEU A 132 2.64 -13.93 -28.17
CA LEU A 132 2.92 -13.96 -29.62
C LEU A 132 2.48 -12.68 -30.33
N ASP A 133 1.59 -11.89 -29.72
CA ASP A 133 1.15 -10.59 -30.24
C ASP A 133 2.10 -9.44 -29.83
N GLY A 134 3.26 -9.77 -29.22
CA GLY A 134 4.26 -8.80 -28.79
C GLY A 134 3.74 -7.79 -27.76
N ARG A 135 4.09 -6.50 -27.94
CA ARG A 135 3.76 -5.44 -26.97
C ARG A 135 2.25 -5.20 -26.84
N ALA A 136 1.48 -5.47 -27.89
CA ALA A 136 0.03 -5.28 -27.89
C ALA A 136 -0.68 -6.34 -27.04
N GLY A 137 -0.29 -7.62 -27.16
CA GLY A 137 -0.83 -8.68 -26.33
C GLY A 137 -0.45 -8.57 -24.86
N PHE A 138 0.77 -8.09 -24.57
CA PHE A 138 1.18 -7.74 -23.20
C PHE A 138 0.31 -6.62 -22.61
N ALA A 139 0.09 -5.53 -23.36
CA ALA A 139 -0.77 -4.44 -22.91
C ALA A 139 -2.22 -4.92 -22.65
N ASN A 140 -2.75 -5.79 -23.50
CA ASN A 140 -4.07 -6.39 -23.32
C ASN A 140 -4.14 -7.30 -22.08
N ALA A 141 -3.08 -8.05 -21.78
CA ALA A 141 -3.00 -8.88 -20.58
C ALA A 141 -2.98 -8.02 -19.30
N VAL A 142 -2.18 -6.96 -19.27
CA VAL A 142 -2.14 -6.00 -18.16
C VAL A 142 -3.50 -5.35 -17.96
N HIS A 143 -4.12 -4.83 -19.04
CA HIS A 143 -5.44 -4.21 -18.97
C HIS A 143 -6.51 -5.19 -18.47
N GLY A 144 -6.49 -6.44 -18.95
CA GLY A 144 -7.41 -7.49 -18.50
C GLY A 144 -7.22 -7.89 -17.03
N ALA A 145 -5.99 -7.86 -16.53
CA ALA A 145 -5.67 -8.14 -15.13
C ALA A 145 -6.16 -7.03 -14.20
N VAL A 146 -5.90 -5.77 -14.57
CA VAL A 146 -6.39 -4.58 -13.85
C VAL A 146 -7.93 -4.55 -13.86
N TYR A 147 -8.55 -4.81 -15.01
CA TYR A 147 -10.00 -4.89 -15.12
C TYR A 147 -10.60 -5.99 -14.23
N ALA A 148 -10.03 -7.20 -14.23
CA ALA A 148 -10.50 -8.29 -13.38
C ALA A 148 -10.34 -7.97 -11.89
N PHE A 149 -9.24 -7.32 -11.52
CA PHE A 149 -9.02 -6.83 -10.16
C PHE A 149 -10.10 -5.81 -9.77
N ILE A 150 -10.29 -4.74 -10.55
CA ILE A 150 -11.29 -3.68 -10.28
C ILE A 150 -12.70 -4.27 -10.25
N LYS A 151 -13.06 -5.17 -11.18
CA LYS A 151 -14.36 -5.85 -11.20
C LYS A 151 -14.62 -6.57 -9.89
N HIS A 152 -13.64 -7.30 -9.38
CA HIS A 152 -13.81 -8.07 -8.15
C HIS A 152 -13.81 -7.18 -6.89
N VAL A 153 -13.07 -6.08 -6.87
CA VAL A 153 -13.21 -5.03 -5.84
C VAL A 153 -14.65 -4.51 -5.83
N ARG A 154 -15.18 -4.16 -7.00
CA ARG A 154 -16.53 -3.60 -7.14
C ARG A 154 -17.65 -4.57 -6.74
N VAL A 155 -17.52 -5.84 -7.12
CA VAL A 155 -18.46 -6.91 -6.71
C VAL A 155 -18.41 -7.14 -5.19
N ALA A 156 -17.23 -7.04 -4.57
CA ALA A 156 -17.11 -7.14 -3.12
C ALA A 156 -17.74 -5.94 -2.39
N GLU A 157 -17.72 -4.75 -2.98
CA GLU A 157 -18.32 -3.53 -2.41
C GLU A 157 -19.84 -3.46 -2.58
N GLN A 158 -20.38 -3.91 -3.73
CA GLN A 158 -21.77 -3.62 -4.12
C GLN A 158 -22.68 -4.85 -4.23
N GLY A 159 -22.17 -6.06 -3.95
CA GLY A 159 -22.96 -7.30 -3.92
C GLY A 159 -23.33 -7.85 -5.30
N ASP A 160 -23.49 -7.00 -6.33
CA ASP A 160 -23.61 -7.44 -7.72
C ASP A 160 -23.22 -6.31 -8.69
N TRP A 161 -22.30 -6.58 -9.61
CA TRP A 161 -21.88 -5.60 -10.63
C TRP A 161 -22.46 -5.99 -11.98
N GLY A 162 -23.48 -5.25 -12.41
CA GLY A 162 -24.18 -5.50 -13.67
C GLY A 162 -25.56 -6.12 -13.54
N ALA A 163 -26.13 -6.22 -12.33
CA ALA A 163 -27.57 -6.38 -12.16
C ALA A 163 -28.25 -5.15 -12.76
N LYS A 164 -28.82 -5.31 -13.95
CA LYS A 164 -29.62 -4.26 -14.60
C LYS A 164 -30.75 -3.89 -13.64
N ALA A 165 -30.89 -2.59 -13.36
CA ALA A 165 -32.10 -2.02 -12.79
C ALA A 165 -33.30 -2.30 -13.72
#